data_AF-A0A1F6TY33-F1
#
_entry.id   AF-A0A1F6TY33-F1
#
_cell.length_a   1.000
_cell.length_b   1.000
_cell.length_c   1.000
_cell.angle_alpha   90.00
_cell.angle_beta   90.00
_cell.angle_gamma   90.00
#
_symmetry.space_group_name_H-M   'P 1'
#
loop_
_entity.id
_entity.type
_entity.pdbx_description
1 polymer ?
#
loop_
_entity_poly.entity_id
_entity_poly.type
_entity_poly.pdbx_seq_one_letter_code
_entity_poly.pdbx_strand_id
1 'polypeptide(L)' 'MIRKIFLGPGAPVPCQACEKTVKVTFSDWLKSTLPGAAVMIAALFFDSDLMVYGLSLIGLALMISLHLLWVPLVKE' A
#
# COMPACT_ATOMS: atom_id res chain seq x y z
N MET A 1 -3.64 -21.64 -0.78
CA MET A 1 -3.33 -20.63 -1.82
C MET A 1 -3.55 -19.23 -1.26
N ILE A 2 -2.91 -18.90 -0.13
CA ILE A 2 -2.96 -17.59 0.53
C ILE A 2 -1.56 -17.40 1.12
N ARG A 3 -0.60 -16.93 0.32
CA ARG A 3 0.74 -16.62 0.84
C ARG A 3 1.02 -15.15 0.61
N LYS A 4 0.84 -14.43 1.73
CA LYS A 4 1.46 -13.14 2.09
C LYS A 4 0.82 -11.89 1.47
N ILE A 5 -0.40 -11.61 1.94
CA ILE A 5 -0.84 -10.24 2.17
C ILE A 5 -0.11 -9.76 3.44
N PHE A 6 1.15 -9.39 3.32
CA PHE A 6 1.81 -8.58 4.35
C PHE A 6 2.80 -7.67 3.63
N LEU A 7 2.27 -6.57 3.10
CA LEU A 7 3.01 -5.45 2.53
C LEU A 7 3.63 -4.65 3.68
N GLY A 8 4.53 -5.27 4.45
CA GLY A 8 5.32 -4.62 5.48
C GLY A 8 6.73 -4.36 4.99
N PRO A 9 7.45 -3.35 5.52
CA PRO A 9 8.84 -3.12 5.17
C PRO A 9 9.68 -4.38 5.48
N GLY A 10 10.48 -4.83 4.50
CA GLY A 10 11.26 -6.06 4.61
C GLY A 10 10.52 -7.36 4.30
N ALA A 11 9.24 -7.31 3.91
CA ALA A 11 8.53 -8.49 3.44
C ALA A 11 9.18 -9.00 2.13
N PRO A 12 9.54 -10.30 2.05
CA PRO A 12 10.04 -10.89 0.82
C PRO A 12 8.89 -11.04 -0.15
N VAL A 13 8.89 -10.23 -1.21
CA VAL A 13 7.97 -10.37 -2.33
C VAL A 13 8.62 -11.21 -3.43
N PRO A 14 7.92 -12.23 -3.97
CA PRO A 14 8.43 -13.01 -5.08
C PRO A 14 8.48 -12.13 -6.33
N CYS A 15 9.67 -11.76 -6.80
CA CYS A 15 9.80 -11.09 -8.08
C CYS A 15 9.88 -12.16 -9.16
N GLN A 16 8.79 -12.30 -9.91
CA GLN A 16 8.62 -13.36 -10.91
C GLN A 16 9.59 -13.21 -12.07
N ALA A 17 10.08 -11.99 -12.31
CA ALA A 17 11.02 -11.67 -13.38
C ALA A 17 12.50 -11.78 -12.98
N CYS A 18 12.80 -11.82 -11.68
CA CYS A 18 14.16 -11.97 -11.17
C CYS A 18 14.46 -13.40 -10.70
N GLU A 19 13.48 -14.31 -10.76
CA GLU A 19 13.50 -15.66 -10.16
C GLU A 19 13.99 -15.68 -8.69
N LYS A 20 13.90 -14.54 -8.01
CA LYS A 20 14.44 -14.31 -6.67
C LYS A 20 13.46 -13.49 -5.85
N THR A 21 13.43 -13.76 -4.55
CA THR A 21 12.69 -12.92 -3.60
C THR A 21 13.43 -11.60 -3.41
N VAL A 22 12.79 -10.49 -3.77
CA VAL A 22 13.33 -9.14 -3.55
C VAL A 22 12.73 -8.61 -2.25
N LYS A 23 13.55 -7.97 -1.42
CA LYS A 23 13.07 -7.30 -0.20
C LYS A 23 12.54 -5.93 -0.61
N VAL A 24 11.28 -5.65 -0.29
CA VAL A 24 10.74 -4.29 -0.43
C VAL A 24 11.53 -3.37 0.52
N THR A 25 12.16 -2.34 -0.03
CA THR A 25 12.88 -1.37 0.79
C THR A 25 11.89 -0.53 1.59
N PHE A 26 12.31 -0.05 2.77
CA PHE A 26 11.45 0.82 3.59
C PHE A 26 11.05 2.09 2.83
N SER A 27 11.92 2.62 1.96
CA SER A 27 11.64 3.83 1.19
C SER A 27 10.52 3.62 0.17
N ASP A 28 10.53 2.51 -0.56
CA ASP A 28 9.49 2.21 -1.56
C ASP A 28 8.15 1.91 -0.90
N TRP A 29 8.19 1.17 0.21
CA TRP A 29 6.99 0.93 1.03
C TRP A 29 6.40 2.21 1.61
N LEU A 30 7.27 3.11 2.11
CA LEU A 30 6.82 4.37 2.67
C LEU A 30 6.15 5.21 1.60
N LYS A 31 6.77 5.32 0.42
CA LYS A 31 6.22 6.05 -0.73
C LYS A 31 4.83 5.56 -1.16
N SER A 32 4.56 4.26 -1.14
CA SER A 32 3.23 3.73 -1.50
C SER A 32 2.21 3.87 -0.37
N THR A 33 2.64 3.82 0.90
CA THR A 33 1.73 3.90 2.06
C THR A 33 1.34 5.34 2.41
N LEU A 34 2.27 6.29 2.27
CA LEU A 34 2.12 7.68 2.73
C LEU A 34 0.87 8.39 2.18
N PRO A 35 0.54 8.27 0.88
CA PRO A 35 -0.60 9.00 0.31
C PRO A 35 -1.94 8.53 0.88
N GLY A 36 -2.13 7.21 1.02
CA GLY A 36 -3.37 6.67 1.58
C GLY A 36 -3.48 6.94 3.09
N ALA A 37 -2.37 6.86 3.83
CA ALA A 37 -2.33 7.24 5.24
C ALA A 37 -2.68 8.73 5.45
N ALA A 38 -2.19 9.63 4.59
CA ALA A 38 -2.53 11.04 4.65
C ALA A 38 -4.03 11.29 4.44
N VAL A 39 -4.66 10.59 3.50
CA VAL A 39 -6.12 10.67 3.25
C VAL A 39 -6.91 10.18 4.47
N MET A 40 -6.49 9.06 5.08
CA MET A 40 -7.15 8.54 6.29
C MET A 40 -7.00 9.49 7.49
N ILE A 41 -5.83 10.12 7.66
CA ILE A 41 -5.62 11.13 8.70
C ILE A 41 -6.50 12.36 8.43
N ALA A 42 -6.57 12.82 7.19
CA ALA A 42 -7.42 13.94 6.80
C ALA A 42 -8.92 13.64 7.06
N ALA A 43 -9.34 12.37 6.90
CA ALA A 43 -10.70 11.94 7.17
C ALA A 43 -11.13 12.20 8.64
N LEU A 44 -10.20 12.11 9.59
CA LEU A 44 -10.48 12.32 11.02
C LEU A 44 -10.84 13.77 11.40
N PHE A 45 -10.59 14.72 10.50
CA PHE A 45 -10.95 16.13 10.71
C PHE A 45 -12.37 16.48 10.24
N PHE A 46 -13.14 15.50 9.74
CA PHE A 46 -14.52 15.69 9.35
C PHE A 46 -15.46 15.18 10.44
N ASP A 47 -16.44 16.00 10.84
CA ASP A 47 -17.48 15.61 11.80
C ASP A 47 -18.55 14.67 11.21
N SER A 48 -18.61 14.53 9.87
CA SER A 48 -19.60 13.69 9.20
C SER A 48 -19.13 12.25 9.09
N ASP A 49 -19.85 11.32 9.71
CA ASP A 49 -19.58 9.89 9.62
C ASP A 49 -19.47 9.41 8.16
N LEU A 50 -20.34 9.92 7.28
CA LEU A 50 -20.30 9.57 5.86
C LEU A 50 -18.96 9.95 5.20
N MET A 51 -18.43 11.13 5.56
CA MET A 51 -17.14 11.62 5.06
C MET A 51 -15.98 10.84 5.66
N VAL A 52 -16.03 10.54 6.96
CA VAL A 52 -15.02 9.74 7.65
C VAL A 52 -14.92 8.35 7.00
N TYR A 53 -16.04 7.65 6.83
CA TYR A 53 -16.06 6.32 6.22
C TYR A 53 -15.70 6.37 4.73
N GLY A 54 -16.22 7.34 3.98
CA GLY A 54 -15.93 7.50 2.55
C GLY A 54 -14.44 7.75 2.28
N LEU A 55 -13.86 8.74 2.96
CA LEU A 55 -12.44 9.08 2.83
C LEU A 55 -11.53 7.97 3.36
N SER A 56 -11.93 7.26 4.41
CA SER A 56 -11.16 6.11 4.91
C SER A 56 -11.12 4.97 3.90
N LEU A 57 -12.24 4.66 3.23
CA LEU A 57 -12.28 3.67 2.16
C LEU A 57 -11.43 4.10 0.96
N ILE A 58 -11.49 5.38 0.59
CA ILE A 58 -10.64 5.94 -0.48
C ILE A 58 -9.16 5.84 -0.12
N GLY A 59 -8.79 6.20 1.11
CA GLY A 59 -7.40 6.10 1.60
C GLY A 59 -6.90 4.65 1.59
N LEU A 60 -7.74 3.69 1.97
CA LEU A 60 -7.42 2.26 1.93
C LEU A 60 -7.27 1.75 0.48
N ALA A 61 -8.19 2.12 -0.42
CA ALA A 61 -8.09 1.78 -1.83
C ALA A 61 -6.83 2.38 -2.48
N LEU A 62 -6.46 3.61 -2.10
CA LEU A 62 -5.22 4.25 -2.52
C LEU A 62 -3.98 3.49 -2.06
N MET A 63 -3.90 3.09 -0.78
CA MET A 63 -2.76 2.28 -0.30
C MET A 63 -2.63 0.98 -1.11
N ILE A 64 -3.74 0.25 -1.30
CA ILE A 64 -3.69 -1.02 -2.04
C ILE A 64 -3.24 -0.78 -3.49
N SER A 65 -3.82 0.22 -4.17
CA SER A 65 -3.52 0.51 -5.57
C SER A 65 -2.09 0.98 -5.76
N LEU A 66 -1.60 1.86 -4.88
CA LEU A 66 -0.22 2.36 -4.92
C LEU A 66 0.79 1.28 -4.62
N HIS A 67 0.54 0.37 -3.66
CA HIS A 67 1.43 -0.76 -3.46
C HIS A 67 1.47 -1.69 -4.68
N LEU A 68 0.35 -1.90 -5.38
CA LEU A 68 0.34 -2.69 -6.63
C LEU A 68 1.10 -2.01 -7.78
N LEU A 69 1.06 -0.67 -7.87
CA LEU A 69 1.71 0.11 -8.91
C LEU A 69 3.21 0.36 -8.65
N TRP A 70 3.58 0.66 -7.40
CA TRP A 70 4.94 1.10 -7.04
C TRP A 70 5.81 0.04 -6.38
N VAL A 71 5.24 -1.06 -5.89
CA VAL A 71 6.05 -2.22 -5.47
C VAL A 71 6.08 -3.16 -6.68
N PRO A 72 7.13 -3.10 -7.52
CA PRO A 72 7.16 -3.86 -8.76
C PRO A 72 7.29 -5.34 -8.44
N LEU A 73 6.21 -6.08 -8.67
CA LEU A 73 6.22 -7.55 -8.71
C LEU A 73 6.50 -8.07 -10.14
N VAL A 74 6.51 -7.18 -11.14
CA VAL A 74 6.66 -7.49 -12.56
C VAL A 74 7.66 -6.51 -13.19
N LYS A 75 8.53 -7.04 -14.04
CA LYS A 75 9.59 -6.31 -14.77
C LYS A 75 9.00 -5.49 -15.92
N GLU A 76 9.59 -4.32 -16.16
CA GLU A 76 9.41 -3.55 -17.40
C GLU A 76 9.89 -4.31 -18.64
#